data_AF-A0A2S8FCD2-F1
#
_entry.id   AF-A0A2S8FCD2-F1
#
_cell.length_a   1.000
_cell.length_b   1.000
_cell.length_c   1.000
_cell.angle_alpha   90.00
_cell.angle_beta   90.00
_cell.angle_gamma   90.00
#
_symmetry.space_group_name_H-M   'P 1'
#
loop_
_entity.id
_entity.type
_entity.pdbx_description
1 polymer ?
#
loop_
_entity_poly.entity_id
_entity_poly.type
_entity_poly.pdbx_seq_one_letter_code
_entity_poly.pdbx_strand_id
1 'polypeptide(L)'
;MRNIALLTLIAVFAFPQISSAEPLLQLYLEGGTYDQATESWTLTPYGSTGGAPFRIWAIGNTSKATIYDVKLAISYSSEAEANGPLNISLTPSTMGGTGSYNGFTEGSATTLDPFFIQRNTSGDTPQLGGGGYLSSHGVYGDGVFWQEFGLGDFDQEETLIGDFTNGFAGPGKRLGQINVYDVTVTGSSIHPTTVHFDLYDHVEAQNGVRGVFAPFSHDADATAQIAPVPSAAMMLLTAVFGLGGMARFRRWFSKPNAA
;
A
#
# COMPACT_ATOMS: atom_id res chain seq x y z
N MET A 1 -25.83 -56.74 -15.53
CA MET A 1 -25.07 -55.62 -16.16
C MET A 1 -25.83 -54.29 -16.23
N ARG A 2 -27.01 -54.11 -15.58
CA ARG A 2 -27.78 -52.84 -15.59
C ARG A 2 -27.51 -51.87 -14.43
N ASN A 3 -26.70 -52.25 -13.43
CA ASN A 3 -26.55 -51.48 -12.19
C ASN A 3 -25.21 -50.73 -12.06
N ILE A 4 -24.29 -50.88 -13.01
CA ILE A 4 -22.98 -50.20 -12.96
C ILE A 4 -23.05 -48.82 -13.63
N ALA A 5 -23.95 -48.61 -14.59
CA ALA A 5 -24.09 -47.35 -15.31
C ALA A 5 -24.72 -46.20 -14.49
N LEU A 6 -25.41 -46.50 -13.38
CA LEU A 6 -26.08 -45.47 -12.56
C LEU A 6 -25.16 -44.88 -11.48
N LEU A 7 -24.11 -45.60 -11.08
CA LEU A 7 -23.15 -45.14 -10.06
C LEU A 7 -22.08 -44.18 -10.63
N THR A 8 -21.79 -44.24 -11.92
CA THR A 8 -20.83 -43.34 -12.58
C THR A 8 -21.40 -41.95 -12.86
N LEU A 9 -22.73 -41.81 -12.97
CA LEU A 9 -23.38 -40.54 -13.29
C LEU A 9 -23.55 -39.61 -12.07
N ILE A 10 -23.51 -40.15 -10.85
CA ILE A 10 -23.66 -39.36 -9.60
C ILE A 10 -22.31 -38.77 -9.14
N ALA A 11 -21.18 -39.38 -9.52
CA ALA A 11 -19.85 -38.93 -9.11
C ALA A 11 -19.35 -37.66 -9.83
N VAL A 12 -20.01 -37.23 -10.92
CA VAL A 12 -19.57 -36.07 -11.73
C VAL A 12 -20.16 -34.74 -11.23
N PHE A 13 -21.17 -34.76 -10.36
CA PHE A 13 -21.87 -33.54 -9.90
C PHE A 13 -21.47 -33.03 -8.51
N ALA A 14 -20.48 -33.63 -7.86
CA ALA A 14 -20.09 -33.28 -6.49
C ALA A 14 -18.78 -32.47 -6.42
N PHE A 15 -18.46 -31.67 -7.44
CA PHE A 15 -17.43 -30.64 -7.28
C PHE A 15 -18.07 -29.43 -6.62
N PRO A 16 -17.77 -29.12 -5.34
CA PRO A 16 -18.20 -27.86 -4.76
C PRO A 16 -17.64 -26.74 -5.63
N GLN A 17 -18.53 -25.94 -6.23
CA GLN A 17 -18.14 -24.66 -6.78
C GLN A 17 -17.66 -23.84 -5.59
N ILE A 18 -16.34 -23.66 -5.46
CA ILE A 18 -15.78 -22.72 -4.50
C ILE A 18 -16.15 -21.34 -5.03
N SER A 19 -17.33 -20.86 -4.63
CA SER A 19 -17.70 -19.46 -4.81
C SER A 19 -16.87 -18.65 -3.83
N SER A 20 -15.65 -18.28 -4.23
CA SER A 20 -14.92 -17.23 -3.50
C SER A 20 -15.72 -15.95 -3.65
N ALA A 21 -16.36 -15.51 -2.56
CA ALA A 21 -17.11 -14.27 -2.58
C ALA A 21 -16.10 -13.12 -2.48
N GLU A 22 -15.95 -12.35 -3.55
CA GLU A 22 -15.07 -11.18 -3.58
C GLU A 22 -15.39 -10.29 -2.38
N PRO A 23 -14.44 -10.00 -1.48
CA PRO A 23 -14.72 -9.23 -0.29
C PRO A 23 -15.37 -7.88 -0.58
N LEU A 24 -16.08 -7.33 0.42
CA LEU A 24 -16.74 -6.03 0.26
C LEU A 24 -15.72 -4.90 0.09
N LEU A 25 -14.64 -4.94 0.86
CA LEU A 25 -13.52 -4.02 0.81
C LEU A 25 -12.26 -4.88 0.67
N GLN A 26 -11.28 -4.45 -0.12
CA GLN A 26 -10.01 -5.15 -0.32
C GLN A 26 -8.88 -4.13 -0.43
N LEU A 27 -7.68 -4.53 -0.01
CA LEU A 27 -6.46 -3.76 -0.20
C LEU A 27 -5.45 -4.64 -0.93
N TYR A 28 -4.80 -4.10 -1.97
CA TYR A 28 -3.74 -4.79 -2.70
C TYR A 28 -2.49 -3.92 -2.82
N LEU A 29 -1.32 -4.52 -2.59
CA LEU A 29 -0.01 -3.89 -2.73
C LEU A 29 0.60 -4.30 -4.07
N GLU A 30 0.75 -3.35 -4.99
CA GLU A 30 1.23 -3.63 -6.34
C GLU A 30 2.68 -4.13 -6.33
N GLY A 31 2.90 -5.32 -6.89
CA GLY A 31 4.21 -5.97 -6.90
C GLY A 31 4.56 -6.70 -5.59
N GLY A 32 3.65 -6.69 -4.61
CA GLY A 32 3.79 -7.48 -3.40
C GLY A 32 3.72 -8.99 -3.66
N THR A 33 4.31 -9.78 -2.77
CA THR A 33 4.13 -11.22 -2.68
C THR A 33 3.38 -11.54 -1.40
N TYR A 34 2.28 -12.28 -1.51
CA TYR A 34 1.53 -12.73 -0.35
C TYR A 34 2.28 -13.85 0.39
N ASP A 35 2.64 -13.60 1.63
CA ASP A 35 3.20 -14.55 2.59
C ASP A 35 2.08 -15.18 3.40
N GLN A 36 1.83 -16.48 3.18
CA GLN A 36 0.80 -17.23 3.89
C GLN A 36 1.11 -17.47 5.37
N ALA A 37 2.37 -17.34 5.79
CA ALA A 37 2.76 -17.58 7.18
C ALA A 37 2.37 -16.41 8.09
N THR A 38 2.48 -15.20 7.57
CA THR A 38 2.06 -13.95 8.23
C THR A 38 0.68 -13.49 7.75
N GLU A 39 0.14 -14.12 6.70
CA GLU A 39 -1.09 -13.74 6.00
C GLU A 39 -0.99 -12.33 5.39
N SER A 40 0.15 -12.03 4.77
CA SER A 40 0.56 -10.64 4.52
C SER A 40 1.29 -10.33 3.22
N TRP A 41 1.14 -9.11 2.69
CA TRP A 41 1.75 -8.67 1.43
C TRP A 41 3.15 -8.06 1.61
N THR A 42 4.21 -8.79 1.29
CA THR A 42 5.57 -8.27 1.40
C THR A 42 6.08 -7.74 0.05
N LEU A 43 6.80 -6.61 0.03
CA LEU A 43 7.53 -6.17 -1.16
C LEU A 43 8.96 -6.72 -1.14
N THR A 44 9.40 -7.38 -2.21
CA THR A 44 10.78 -7.82 -2.39
C THR A 44 11.32 -7.46 -3.79
N PRO A 45 12.42 -6.69 -3.92
CA PRO A 45 13.12 -6.03 -2.82
C PRO A 45 12.21 -5.00 -2.14
N TYR A 46 12.42 -4.88 -0.85
CA TYR A 46 11.75 -3.95 0.06
C TYR A 46 11.45 -2.59 -0.58
N GLY A 47 10.15 -2.27 -0.58
CA GLY A 47 9.49 -1.23 -1.36
C GLY A 47 9.91 0.19 -0.98
N SER A 48 11.06 0.58 -1.51
CA SER A 48 11.50 1.94 -1.85
C SER A 48 12.91 2.20 -1.34
N THR A 49 13.87 2.19 -2.26
CA THR A 49 15.11 2.91 -2.02
C THR A 49 14.79 4.40 -1.90
N GLY A 50 14.62 4.89 -0.68
CA GLY A 50 14.71 6.31 -0.35
C GLY A 50 13.53 7.18 -0.74
N GLY A 51 12.33 6.85 -0.24
CA GLY A 51 11.14 7.66 -0.49
C GLY A 51 10.63 7.54 -1.92
N ALA A 52 11.05 6.51 -2.66
CA ALA A 52 10.34 6.12 -3.87
C ALA A 52 8.92 5.66 -3.49
N PRO A 53 7.89 5.99 -4.27
CA PRO A 53 6.56 5.51 -3.96
C PRO A 53 6.44 4.00 -4.19
N PHE A 54 5.64 3.34 -3.36
CA PHE A 54 5.02 2.07 -3.72
C PHE A 54 3.51 2.28 -3.86
N ARG A 55 2.84 1.39 -4.59
CA ARG A 55 1.47 1.61 -4.99
C ARG A 55 0.52 0.66 -4.30
N ILE A 56 -0.58 1.21 -3.79
CA ILE A 56 -1.68 0.45 -3.20
C ILE A 56 -2.96 0.64 -4.02
N TRP A 57 -3.79 -0.39 -4.06
CA TRP A 57 -5.12 -0.35 -4.65
C TRP A 57 -6.13 -0.54 -3.51
N ALA A 58 -6.93 0.48 -3.25
CA ALA A 58 -8.09 0.41 -2.36
C ALA A 58 -9.32 0.06 -3.19
N ILE A 59 -9.91 -1.10 -2.91
CA ILE A 59 -10.89 -1.73 -3.81
C ILE A 59 -12.21 -1.94 -3.05
N GLY A 60 -13.28 -1.32 -3.53
CA GLY A 60 -14.64 -1.51 -3.03
C GLY A 60 -15.50 -2.35 -3.98
N ASN A 61 -16.17 -3.37 -3.46
CA ASN A 61 -17.19 -4.11 -4.17
C ASN A 61 -18.55 -3.39 -4.04
N THR A 62 -18.66 -2.26 -4.73
CA THR A 62 -19.82 -1.37 -4.68
C THR A 62 -21.09 -2.02 -5.22
N SER A 63 -20.98 -3.07 -6.06
CA SER A 63 -22.12 -3.92 -6.46
C SER A 63 -22.79 -4.68 -5.31
N LYS A 64 -22.15 -4.76 -4.14
CA LYS A 64 -22.74 -5.33 -2.91
C LYS A 64 -23.36 -4.26 -2.01
N ALA A 65 -22.70 -3.12 -1.85
CA ALA A 65 -23.14 -1.96 -1.07
C ALA A 65 -22.20 -0.77 -1.31
N THR A 66 -22.73 0.44 -1.20
CA THR A 66 -21.92 1.65 -0.99
C THR A 66 -21.18 1.55 0.33
N ILE A 67 -19.92 2.00 0.33
CA ILE A 67 -19.02 1.97 1.48
C ILE A 67 -18.68 3.43 1.82
N TYR A 68 -18.94 3.86 3.05
CA TYR A 68 -18.98 5.26 3.45
C TYR A 68 -17.87 5.65 4.41
N ASP A 69 -17.25 6.80 4.15
CA ASP A 69 -16.10 7.34 4.89
C ASP A 69 -14.87 6.43 4.87
N VAL A 70 -14.45 5.94 3.69
CA VAL A 70 -13.35 4.96 3.59
C VAL A 70 -12.08 5.58 4.13
N LYS A 71 -11.41 4.85 5.02
CA LYS A 71 -10.18 5.27 5.67
C LYS A 71 -9.09 4.24 5.50
N LEU A 72 -7.87 4.75 5.44
CA LEU A 72 -6.64 3.98 5.48
C LEU A 72 -5.86 4.36 6.74
N ALA A 73 -5.65 3.38 7.63
CA ALA A 73 -4.71 3.51 8.72
C ALA A 73 -3.38 2.88 8.31
N ILE A 74 -2.29 3.59 8.55
CA ILE A 74 -0.93 3.11 8.27
C ILE A 74 -0.17 3.08 9.59
N SER A 75 0.05 1.89 10.14
CA SER A 75 0.76 1.71 11.41
C SER A 75 2.24 1.36 11.20
N TYR A 76 3.06 1.70 12.19
CA TYR A 76 4.50 1.47 12.19
C TYR A 76 5.02 1.47 13.62
N SER A 77 6.17 0.84 13.84
CA SER A 77 6.84 0.88 15.14
C SER A 77 7.17 2.32 15.54
N SER A 78 6.91 2.68 16.79
CA SER A 78 7.32 3.95 17.40
C SER A 78 8.82 4.21 17.30
N GLU A 79 9.64 3.15 17.21
CA GLU A 79 11.08 3.25 16.96
C GLU A 79 11.41 3.88 15.60
N ALA A 80 10.51 3.79 14.62
CA ALA A 80 10.66 4.46 13.33
C ALA A 80 10.71 5.99 13.46
N GLU A 81 10.17 6.54 14.55
CA GLU A 81 10.23 7.98 14.83
C GLU A 81 11.35 8.36 15.81
N ALA A 82 12.22 7.43 16.23
CA ALA A 82 13.27 7.69 17.22
C ALA A 82 14.20 8.85 16.82
N ASN A 83 14.36 9.09 15.52
CA ASN A 83 15.20 10.13 14.96
C ASN A 83 14.40 11.28 14.30
N GLY A 84 13.09 11.33 14.48
CA GLY A 84 12.20 12.35 13.94
C GLY A 84 10.91 11.77 13.34
N PRO A 85 9.88 12.60 13.14
CA PRO A 85 8.57 12.14 12.69
C PRO A 85 8.62 11.46 11.31
N LEU A 86 7.85 10.39 11.15
CA LEU A 86 7.62 9.75 9.85
C LEU A 86 6.58 10.57 9.08
N ASN A 87 6.86 10.89 7.82
CA ASN A 87 5.92 11.60 6.94
C ASN A 87 5.44 10.62 5.87
N ILE A 88 4.14 10.35 5.90
CA ILE A 88 3.48 9.49 4.92
C ILE A 88 2.55 10.35 4.09
N SER A 89 2.64 10.23 2.76
CA SER A 89 1.76 10.92 1.82
C SER A 89 1.19 9.95 0.81
N LEU A 90 -0.08 10.13 0.47
CA LEU A 90 -0.76 9.41 -0.60
C LEU A 90 -0.99 10.37 -1.76
N THR A 91 -0.61 9.96 -2.96
CA THR A 91 -0.90 10.70 -4.19
C THR A 91 -1.83 9.84 -5.05
N PRO A 92 -3.01 10.34 -5.47
CA PRO A 92 -3.86 9.63 -6.43
C PRO A 92 -3.07 9.25 -7.68
N SER A 93 -3.29 8.03 -8.14
CA SER A 93 -2.62 7.47 -9.30
C SER A 93 -3.62 6.74 -10.20
N THR A 94 -3.14 6.27 -11.35
CA THR A 94 -3.93 5.46 -12.28
C THR A 94 -3.70 3.98 -12.00
N MET A 95 -4.75 3.17 -12.20
CA MET A 95 -4.55 1.74 -12.39
C MET A 95 -3.64 1.56 -13.59
N GLY A 96 -2.47 0.96 -13.38
CA GLY A 96 -1.53 0.73 -14.44
C GLY A 96 -0.31 1.64 -14.48
N GLY A 97 0.66 1.19 -15.26
CA GLY A 97 2.00 1.68 -15.53
C GLY A 97 2.43 1.02 -16.83
N THR A 98 3.71 1.02 -17.21
CA THR A 98 4.12 0.36 -18.46
C THR A 98 3.98 -1.18 -18.37
N GLY A 99 2.85 -1.77 -18.80
CA GLY A 99 2.67 -3.23 -18.85
C GLY A 99 1.22 -3.72 -18.97
N SER A 100 1.04 -5.05 -19.11
CA SER A 100 -0.27 -5.70 -19.04
C SER A 100 -0.59 -6.05 -17.59
N TYR A 101 -1.55 -5.36 -17.00
CA TYR A 101 -2.00 -5.57 -15.61
C TYR A 101 -2.99 -6.73 -15.52
N ASN A 102 -2.56 -7.92 -15.95
CA ASN A 102 -3.39 -9.14 -15.92
C ASN A 102 -4.83 -8.96 -16.47
N GLY A 103 -4.97 -8.11 -17.50
CA GLY A 103 -6.26 -7.82 -18.13
C GLY A 103 -7.02 -6.61 -17.58
N PHE A 104 -6.56 -5.98 -16.49
CA PHE A 104 -7.00 -4.63 -16.14
C PHE A 104 -6.50 -3.66 -17.21
N THR A 105 -7.41 -2.95 -17.86
CA THR A 105 -7.09 -1.80 -18.70
C THR A 105 -6.93 -0.57 -17.82
N GLU A 106 -6.03 0.35 -18.17
CA GLU A 106 -5.94 1.65 -17.47
C GLU A 106 -7.33 2.27 -17.41
N GLY A 107 -7.89 2.34 -16.20
CA GLY A 107 -9.17 2.99 -15.96
C GLY A 107 -8.98 4.49 -15.80
N SER A 108 -10.10 5.17 -15.54
CA SER A 108 -10.09 6.56 -15.09
C SER A 108 -9.12 6.73 -13.92
N ALA A 109 -8.35 7.83 -13.90
CA ALA A 109 -7.52 8.16 -12.77
C ALA A 109 -8.36 8.24 -11.49
N THR A 110 -7.79 7.82 -10.36
CA THR A 110 -8.41 8.02 -9.05
C THR A 110 -8.71 9.51 -8.87
N THR A 111 -9.99 9.85 -8.70
CA THR A 111 -10.45 11.23 -8.56
C THR A 111 -10.58 11.66 -7.10
N LEU A 112 -10.53 10.71 -6.17
CA LEU A 112 -10.64 10.95 -4.73
C LEU A 112 -9.27 11.34 -4.16
N ASP A 113 -9.13 12.63 -3.85
CA ASP A 113 -7.95 13.17 -3.17
C ASP A 113 -7.92 12.70 -1.70
N PRO A 114 -6.88 11.96 -1.27
CA PRO A 114 -6.76 11.51 0.10
C PRO A 114 -6.45 12.71 0.99
N PHE A 115 -7.04 12.74 2.19
CA PHE A 115 -6.76 13.77 3.18
C PHE A 115 -6.29 13.17 4.49
N PHE A 116 -5.29 13.79 5.10
CA PHE A 116 -4.79 13.39 6.40
C PHE A 116 -5.82 13.71 7.48
N ILE A 117 -6.19 12.70 8.29
CA ILE A 117 -7.12 12.85 9.40
C ILE A 117 -6.35 13.09 10.69
N GLN A 118 -5.46 12.14 11.05
CA GLN A 118 -4.74 12.20 12.32
C GLN A 118 -3.45 11.38 12.33
N ARG A 119 -2.63 11.67 13.34
CA ARG A 119 -1.55 10.81 13.80
C ARG A 119 -1.84 10.42 15.24
N ASN A 120 -1.83 9.12 15.49
CA ASN A 120 -1.99 8.57 16.82
C ASN A 120 -0.65 8.01 17.31
N THR A 121 -0.26 8.41 18.52
CA THR A 121 0.96 7.97 19.20
C THR A 121 0.68 7.26 20.53
N SER A 122 -0.59 7.03 20.86
CA SER A 122 -1.01 6.34 22.09
C SER A 122 -1.05 4.82 21.95
N GLY A 123 -1.02 4.30 20.72
CA GLY A 123 -1.17 2.87 20.46
C GLY A 123 -2.62 2.39 20.43
N ASP A 124 -3.59 3.31 20.50
CA ASP A 124 -5.01 2.99 20.39
C ASP A 124 -5.33 2.36 19.03
N THR A 125 -6.40 1.57 18.95
CA THR A 125 -6.84 0.95 17.71
C THR A 125 -7.81 1.87 16.96
N PRO A 126 -7.76 1.96 15.61
CA PRO A 126 -8.72 2.76 14.85
C PRO A 126 -10.17 2.32 15.09
N GLN A 127 -11.07 3.30 15.15
CA GLN A 127 -12.49 3.07 15.38
C GLN A 127 -13.24 3.02 14.04
N LEU A 128 -14.06 1.99 13.86
CA LEU A 128 -14.96 1.80 12.73
C LEU A 128 -16.19 2.71 12.87
N GLY A 129 -16.84 3.06 11.75
CA GLY A 129 -18.06 3.89 11.75
C GLY A 129 -19.22 3.34 12.60
N GLY A 130 -19.23 2.03 12.87
CA GLY A 130 -20.22 1.39 13.76
C GLY A 130 -19.89 1.49 15.26
N GLY A 131 -18.84 2.22 15.64
CA GLY A 131 -18.37 2.39 17.02
C GLY A 131 -17.48 1.26 17.54
N GLY A 132 -17.37 0.14 16.81
CA GLY A 132 -16.39 -0.91 17.07
C GLY A 132 -14.95 -0.50 16.72
N TYR A 133 -13.98 -1.36 17.00
CA TYR A 133 -12.58 -1.13 16.69
C TYR A 133 -12.11 -2.15 15.64
N LEU A 134 -11.06 -1.81 14.89
CA LEU A 134 -10.32 -2.81 14.12
C LEU A 134 -9.84 -3.94 15.03
N SER A 135 -9.68 -5.14 14.47
CA SER A 135 -9.17 -6.26 15.26
C SER A 135 -7.69 -6.06 15.53
N SER A 136 -7.30 -6.10 16.80
CA SER A 136 -5.95 -5.73 17.26
C SER A 136 -4.92 -6.85 17.06
N HIS A 137 -4.82 -7.46 15.87
CA HIS A 137 -3.97 -8.65 15.61
C HIS A 137 -2.45 -8.38 15.73
N GLY A 138 -1.96 -7.80 16.82
CA GLY A 138 -0.56 -7.43 17.06
C GLY A 138 -0.12 -6.14 16.38
N VAL A 139 -0.93 -5.57 15.48
CA VAL A 139 -0.58 -4.40 14.66
C VAL A 139 -0.93 -3.04 15.29
N TYR A 140 -1.55 -3.05 16.47
CA TYR A 140 -1.87 -1.87 17.29
C TYR A 140 -1.60 -2.20 18.76
N GLY A 141 -1.19 -1.20 19.54
CA GLY A 141 -0.89 -1.33 20.96
C GLY A 141 0.38 -0.55 21.36
N ASP A 142 0.90 -0.87 22.54
CA ASP A 142 2.10 -0.25 23.09
C ASP A 142 3.27 -0.32 22.09
N GLY A 143 3.89 0.84 21.83
CA GLY A 143 5.03 0.94 20.92
C GLY A 143 4.66 1.02 19.44
N VAL A 144 3.38 1.11 19.09
CA VAL A 144 2.90 1.32 17.71
C VAL A 144 2.32 2.71 17.54
N PHE A 145 2.75 3.41 16.49
CA PHE A 145 2.14 4.65 16.03
C PHE A 145 1.38 4.39 14.73
N TRP A 146 0.40 5.25 14.40
CA TRP A 146 -0.27 5.17 13.10
C TRP A 146 -0.72 6.54 12.60
N GLN A 147 -0.88 6.63 11.27
CA GLN A 147 -1.43 7.80 10.58
C GLN A 147 -2.70 7.37 9.83
N GLU A 148 -3.72 8.22 9.83
CA GLU A 148 -5.02 7.94 9.23
C GLU A 148 -5.29 8.89 8.08
N PHE A 149 -5.80 8.35 6.98
CA PHE A 149 -6.14 9.10 5.78
C PHE A 149 -7.57 8.77 5.37
N GLY A 150 -8.37 9.79 5.08
CA GLY A 150 -9.68 9.64 4.47
C GLY A 150 -9.55 9.52 2.96
N LEU A 151 -10.24 8.54 2.38
CA LEU A 151 -10.28 8.23 0.95
C LEU A 151 -11.64 8.55 0.33
N GLY A 152 -12.65 8.94 1.13
CA GLY A 152 -14.00 9.27 0.67
C GLY A 152 -14.91 8.07 0.54
N ASP A 153 -16.08 8.27 -0.07
CA ASP A 153 -17.06 7.20 -0.26
C ASP A 153 -16.72 6.36 -1.49
N PHE A 154 -16.90 5.04 -1.39
CA PHE A 154 -16.83 4.14 -2.53
C PHE A 154 -18.27 3.81 -2.96
N ASP A 155 -18.76 4.56 -3.94
CA ASP A 155 -20.13 4.51 -4.45
C ASP A 155 -20.21 4.32 -5.98
N GLN A 156 -19.08 4.11 -6.64
CA GLN A 156 -19.00 3.98 -8.10
C GLN A 156 -18.92 2.52 -8.55
N GLU A 157 -19.66 2.14 -9.60
CA GLU A 157 -19.65 0.79 -10.20
C GLU A 157 -18.99 0.79 -11.59
N GLU A 158 -17.76 1.30 -11.68
CA GLU A 158 -17.13 1.61 -12.97
C GLU A 158 -16.17 0.53 -13.47
N THR A 159 -15.59 -0.28 -12.57
CA THR A 159 -14.48 -1.17 -12.90
C THR A 159 -14.79 -2.62 -12.51
N LEU A 160 -14.45 -3.57 -13.39
CA LEU A 160 -14.49 -5.00 -13.01
C LEU A 160 -13.43 -5.26 -11.95
N ILE A 161 -13.83 -5.77 -10.78
CA ILE A 161 -12.91 -6.07 -9.68
C ILE A 161 -12.54 -7.56 -9.65
N GLY A 162 -11.32 -7.86 -9.20
CA GLY A 162 -10.83 -9.21 -8.94
C GLY A 162 -10.96 -9.61 -7.46
N ASP A 163 -10.60 -10.86 -7.17
CA ASP A 163 -10.39 -11.37 -5.81
C ASP A 163 -8.90 -11.36 -5.47
N PHE A 164 -8.46 -10.32 -4.76
CA PHE A 164 -7.07 -10.11 -4.41
C PHE A 164 -6.68 -10.79 -3.09
N THR A 165 -7.53 -11.67 -2.55
CA THR A 165 -7.29 -12.32 -1.25
C THR A 165 -6.01 -13.17 -1.22
N ASN A 166 -5.66 -13.82 -2.33
CA ASN A 166 -4.56 -14.80 -2.38
C ASN A 166 -3.52 -14.53 -3.47
N GLY A 167 -3.56 -13.36 -4.13
CA GLY A 167 -2.70 -13.11 -5.28
C GLY A 167 -3.18 -11.95 -6.17
N PHE A 168 -2.34 -11.59 -7.14
CA PHE A 168 -2.70 -10.64 -8.19
C PHE A 168 -3.73 -11.27 -9.14
N ALA A 169 -5.00 -11.02 -8.89
CA ALA A 169 -6.10 -11.49 -9.73
C ALA A 169 -6.19 -10.71 -11.05
N GLY A 170 -6.89 -11.28 -12.03
CA GLY A 170 -7.38 -10.52 -13.18
C GLY A 170 -8.78 -9.95 -12.89
N PRO A 171 -9.35 -9.14 -13.79
CA PRO A 171 -10.72 -8.65 -13.65
C PRO A 171 -11.70 -9.81 -13.49
N GLY A 172 -12.52 -9.75 -12.44
CA GLY A 172 -13.58 -10.71 -12.18
C GLY A 172 -14.86 -10.42 -12.97
N LYS A 173 -16.00 -10.81 -12.41
CA LYS A 173 -17.33 -10.59 -13.02
C LYS A 173 -18.13 -9.49 -12.33
N ARG A 174 -17.67 -9.00 -11.19
CA ARG A 174 -18.37 -7.96 -10.42
C ARG A 174 -17.82 -6.60 -10.74
N LEU A 175 -18.71 -5.61 -10.69
CA LEU A 175 -18.34 -4.21 -10.73
C LEU A 175 -18.00 -3.73 -9.32
N GLY A 176 -17.13 -2.74 -9.28
CA GLY A 176 -16.64 -2.11 -8.08
C GLY A 176 -15.96 -0.79 -8.40
N GLN A 177 -15.30 -0.25 -7.38
CA GLN A 177 -14.44 0.92 -7.48
C GLN A 177 -13.02 0.51 -7.10
N ILE A 178 -12.04 0.97 -7.87
CA ILE A 178 -10.62 0.82 -7.56
C ILE A 178 -10.02 2.20 -7.51
N ASN A 179 -9.57 2.61 -6.32
CA ASN A 179 -8.82 3.83 -6.11
C ASN A 179 -7.34 3.46 -5.86
N VAL A 180 -6.45 4.01 -6.67
CA VAL A 180 -5.02 3.71 -6.66
C VAL A 180 -4.25 4.88 -6.10
N TYR A 181 -3.34 4.59 -5.18
CA TYR A 181 -2.51 5.60 -4.53
C TYR A 181 -1.05 5.20 -4.56
N ASP A 182 -0.19 6.15 -4.96
CA ASP A 182 1.24 6.07 -4.77
C ASP A 182 1.55 6.58 -3.35
N VAL A 183 2.00 5.68 -2.48
CA VAL A 183 2.35 5.92 -1.08
C VAL A 183 3.83 6.24 -0.99
N THR A 184 4.15 7.41 -0.46
CA THR A 184 5.52 7.84 -0.20
C THR A 184 5.76 7.95 1.29
N VAL A 185 6.84 7.33 1.77
CA VAL A 185 7.25 7.37 3.18
C VAL A 185 8.61 8.05 3.27
N THR A 186 8.69 9.17 3.99
CA THR A 186 9.92 9.94 4.21
C THR A 186 10.11 10.27 5.68
N GLY A 187 11.33 10.62 6.10
CA GLY A 187 11.62 10.86 7.52
C GLY A 187 13.09 10.62 7.85
N SER A 188 13.47 10.99 9.07
CA SER A 188 14.87 11.17 9.47
C SER A 188 15.52 9.85 9.94
N SER A 189 16.54 9.39 9.19
CA SER A 189 17.52 8.33 9.55
C SER A 189 17.00 6.91 9.86
N ILE A 190 16.28 6.32 8.89
CA ILE A 190 16.55 5.02 8.26
C ILE A 190 17.00 3.87 9.19
N HIS A 191 16.04 3.34 9.95
CA HIS A 191 15.99 1.91 10.16
C HIS A 191 15.10 1.29 9.08
N PRO A 192 15.29 0.01 8.70
CA PRO A 192 14.27 -0.72 7.97
C PRO A 192 12.96 -0.64 8.76
N THR A 193 12.05 0.20 8.31
CA THR A 193 10.73 0.36 8.93
C THR A 193 9.73 -0.41 8.10
N THR A 194 9.05 -1.31 8.77
CA THR A 194 7.86 -1.97 8.26
C THR A 194 6.65 -1.09 8.57
N VAL A 195 5.84 -0.82 7.55
CA VAL A 195 4.52 -0.20 7.70
C VAL A 195 3.45 -1.25 7.48
N HIS A 196 2.34 -1.15 8.20
CA HIS A 196 1.17 -2.01 8.05
C HIS A 196 -0.03 -1.16 7.63
N PHE A 197 -0.93 -1.70 6.82
CA PHE A 197 -2.04 -0.97 6.23
C PHE A 197 -3.37 -1.62 6.59
N ASP A 198 -4.31 -0.83 7.09
CA ASP A 198 -5.69 -1.25 7.27
C ASP A 198 -6.63 -0.33 6.51
N LEU A 199 -7.43 -0.93 5.64
CA LEU A 199 -8.48 -0.25 4.88
C LEU A 199 -9.83 -0.62 5.47
N TYR A 200 -10.62 0.37 5.86
CA TYR A 200 -11.86 0.16 6.60
C TYR A 200 -12.80 1.35 6.52
N ASP A 201 -14.01 1.13 7.03
CA ASP A 201 -15.03 2.11 7.43
C ASP A 201 -16.38 1.39 7.63
N HIS A 202 -17.50 1.82 7.02
CA HIS A 202 -18.81 1.25 7.26
C HIS A 202 -19.72 1.18 6.04
N VAL A 203 -20.73 0.32 6.17
CA VAL A 203 -21.93 0.35 5.34
C VAL A 203 -23.12 0.79 6.19
N GLU A 204 -24.00 1.58 5.60
CA GLU A 204 -25.31 1.86 6.18
C GLU A 204 -26.27 0.71 5.87
N ALA A 205 -26.96 0.21 6.90
CA ALA A 205 -28.02 -0.78 6.78
C ALA A 205 -29.27 -0.28 7.50
N GLN A 206 -30.43 -0.90 7.20
CA GLN A 206 -31.71 -0.53 7.86
C GLN A 206 -31.64 -0.57 9.40
N ASN A 207 -30.77 -1.41 9.95
CA ASN A 207 -30.59 -1.59 11.39
C ASN A 207 -29.40 -0.79 11.96
N GLY A 208 -28.87 0.18 11.21
CA GLY A 208 -27.79 1.06 11.64
C GLY A 208 -26.51 0.87 10.85
N VAL A 209 -25.42 1.40 11.41
CA VAL A 209 -24.10 1.42 10.80
C VAL A 209 -23.35 0.14 11.12
N ARG A 210 -22.84 -0.56 10.10
CA ARG A 210 -21.99 -1.74 10.27
C ARG A 210 -20.58 -1.46 9.78
N GLY A 211 -19.61 -1.53 10.70
CA GLY A 211 -18.20 -1.46 10.36
C GLY A 211 -17.77 -2.59 9.41
N VAL A 212 -16.95 -2.25 8.41
CA VAL A 212 -16.37 -3.16 7.44
C VAL A 212 -14.88 -2.85 7.31
N PHE A 213 -14.10 -3.86 6.99
CA PHE A 213 -12.66 -3.73 6.77
C PHE A 213 -12.24 -4.70 5.67
N ALA A 214 -11.14 -4.39 5.01
CA ALA A 214 -10.55 -5.26 4.02
C ALA A 214 -10.04 -6.54 4.71
N PRO A 215 -10.59 -7.73 4.42
CA PRO A 215 -10.04 -8.95 4.98
C PRO A 215 -8.66 -9.18 4.36
N PHE A 216 -7.72 -9.64 5.17
CA PHE A 216 -6.34 -9.85 4.74
C PHE A 216 -5.65 -8.56 4.24
N SER A 217 -6.08 -7.39 4.72
CA SER A 217 -5.26 -6.17 4.74
C SER A 217 -3.97 -6.33 5.55
N HIS A 218 -3.90 -7.42 6.34
CA HIS A 218 -2.79 -7.79 7.20
C HIS A 218 -1.46 -7.77 6.43
N ASP A 219 -0.55 -6.99 7.01
CA ASP A 219 0.85 -6.73 6.75
C ASP A 219 1.23 -6.61 5.27
N ALA A 220 0.83 -5.50 4.66
CA ALA A 220 1.60 -4.96 3.57
C ALA A 220 3.00 -4.52 4.07
N ASP A 221 3.86 -5.47 4.45
CA ASP A 221 5.21 -5.32 4.96
C ASP A 221 6.11 -4.78 3.84
N ALA A 222 5.92 -3.50 3.54
CA ALA A 222 6.86 -2.71 2.79
C ALA A 222 7.92 -2.26 3.79
N THR A 223 9.02 -2.99 3.89
CA THR A 223 10.21 -2.38 4.48
C THR A 223 10.67 -1.28 3.53
N ALA A 224 10.74 -0.04 4.00
CA ALA A 224 11.40 1.02 3.24
C ALA A 224 12.90 0.98 3.59
N GLN A 225 13.73 0.35 2.76
CA GLN A 225 15.18 0.53 2.88
C GLN A 225 15.59 1.81 2.15
N ILE A 226 15.55 2.94 2.86
CA ILE A 226 16.14 4.15 2.32
C ILE A 226 17.65 3.97 2.26
N ALA A 227 18.22 3.78 1.07
CA ALA A 227 19.66 3.89 0.92
C ALA A 227 20.05 5.31 1.36
N PRO A 228 21.11 5.49 2.18
CA PRO A 228 21.63 6.82 2.46
C PRO A 228 21.86 7.50 1.11
N VAL A 229 21.12 8.58 0.83
CA VAL A 229 21.40 9.43 -0.32
C VAL A 229 22.89 9.74 -0.21
N PRO A 230 23.73 9.49 -1.24
CA PRO A 230 25.15 9.77 -1.16
C PRO A 230 25.29 11.21 -0.69
N SER A 231 25.66 11.34 0.59
CA SER A 231 25.47 12.58 1.32
C SER A 231 26.13 13.71 0.54
N ALA A 232 25.59 14.91 0.65
CA ALA A 232 26.20 16.13 0.13
C ALA A 232 27.72 16.23 0.43
N ALA A 233 28.28 15.42 1.34
CA ALA A 233 29.71 15.17 1.51
C ALA A 233 30.43 14.69 0.23
N MET A 234 29.88 13.83 -0.63
CA MET A 234 30.54 13.45 -1.90
C MET A 234 30.52 14.59 -2.91
N MET A 235 29.46 15.40 -2.95
CA MET A 235 29.42 16.64 -3.76
C MET A 235 30.35 17.72 -3.20
N LEU A 236 30.48 17.82 -1.86
CA LEU A 236 31.42 18.74 -1.21
C LEU A 236 32.86 18.29 -1.42
N LEU A 237 33.16 16.99 -1.37
CA LEU A 237 34.48 16.46 -1.69
C LEU A 237 34.83 16.74 -3.16
N THR A 238 33.94 16.48 -4.12
CA THR A 238 34.20 16.79 -5.53
C THR A 238 34.32 18.30 -5.79
N ALA A 239 33.56 19.14 -5.10
CA ALA A 239 33.71 20.60 -5.19
C ALA A 239 35.04 21.10 -4.59
N VAL A 240 35.46 20.58 -3.43
CA VAL A 240 36.71 20.97 -2.76
C VAL A 240 37.93 20.46 -3.53
N PHE A 241 37.92 19.22 -4.03
CA PHE A 241 39.01 18.68 -4.85
C PHE A 241 39.01 19.25 -6.27
N GLY A 242 37.85 19.51 -6.87
CA GLY A 242 37.72 20.11 -8.20
C GLY A 242 38.15 21.57 -8.25
N LEU A 243 37.74 22.39 -7.28
CA LEU A 243 38.12 23.81 -7.21
C LEU A 243 39.51 24.03 -6.59
N GLY A 244 39.88 23.23 -5.58
CA GLY A 244 41.21 23.29 -4.97
C GLY A 244 42.33 22.79 -5.88
N GLY A 245 42.06 21.79 -6.72
CA GLY A 245 43.02 21.26 -7.71
C GLY A 245 43.36 22.27 -8.82
N MET A 246 42.37 23.03 -9.30
CA MET A 246 42.58 24.03 -10.35
C MET A 246 43.40 25.25 -9.88
N ALA A 247 43.31 25.61 -8.59
CA ALA A 247 44.08 26.73 -8.03
C ALA A 247 45.59 26.46 -7.96
N ARG A 248 46.02 25.20 -7.78
CA ARG A 248 47.46 24.85 -7.78
C ARG A 248 48.06 24.72 -9.18
N PHE A 249 47.29 24.31 -10.19
CA PHE A 249 47.80 24.19 -11.55
C PHE A 249 48.08 25.55 -12.24
N ARG A 250 47.32 26.61 -11.93
CA ARG A 250 47.59 27.96 -12.49
C ARG A 250 48.90 28.59 -12.00
N ARG A 251 49.43 28.16 -10.85
CA ARG A 251 50.67 28.74 -10.29
C ARG A 251 51.94 28.17 -10.91
N TRP A 252 51.85 27.01 -11.58
CA TRP A 252 53.04 26.33 -12.12
C TRP A 252 53.40 26.75 -13.56
N PHE A 253 52.45 27.32 -14.31
CA PHE A 253 52.67 27.75 -15.70
C PHE A 253 52.97 29.24 -15.87
N SER A 254 52.90 30.04 -14.80
CA SER A 254 53.25 31.46 -14.84
C SER A 254 54.76 31.65 -14.59
N LYS A 255 55.61 31.31 -15.56
CA LYS A 255 56.99 31.82 -15.54
C LYS A 255 56.99 33.29 -15.97
N PRO A 256 57.64 34.20 -15.22
CA PRO A 256 57.86 35.55 -15.70
C PRO A 256 58.88 35.52 -16.84
N ASN A 257 58.55 36.15 -17.98
CA ASN A 257 59.53 36.47 -19.00
C ASN A 257 60.47 37.53 -18.39
N ALA A 258 61.71 37.14 -18.12
CA ALA A 258 62.80 38.07 -17.89
C ALA A 258 63.27 38.64 -19.23
N ALA A 259 63.73 39.89 -19.18
CA ALA A 259 64.12 40.78 -20.27
C ALA A 259 65.06 40.19 -21.33
#